data_AF-A0A968DWV4-F1
#
_entry.id   AF-A0A968DWV4-F1
#
_cell.length_a   1.000
_cell.length_b   1.000
_cell.length_c   1.000
_cell.angle_alpha   90.00
_cell.angle_beta   90.00
_cell.angle_gamma   90.00
#
_symmetry.space_group_name_H-M   'P 1'
#
loop_
_entity.id
_entity.type
_entity.pdbx_description
1 polymer ?
#
loop_
_entity_poly.entity_id
_entity_poly.type
_entity_poly.pdbx_seq_one_letter_code
_entity_poly.pdbx_strand_id
1 'polypeptide(L)'
;MLKAPSLKGTPSLSSLNSYIKKTEEIIQEQIAANPRLEFVIIQTKDVRLKGYIEPLAKRLFDELASDNLWLKEIILLTTDDRRTRKLRNGHLKIAHQYLLVYKIKR
;
A
#
# COMPACT_ATOMS: atom_id res chain seq x y z
N MET A 1 -12.43 6.14 4.73
CA MET A 1 -11.27 5.72 3.92
C MET A 1 -10.02 6.35 4.54
N LEU A 2 -9.16 5.56 5.18
CA LEU A 2 -7.90 6.09 5.70
C LEU A 2 -6.96 6.31 4.51
N LYS A 3 -6.55 7.55 4.26
CA LYS A 3 -5.53 7.84 3.26
C LYS A 3 -4.17 7.54 3.88
N ALA A 4 -3.50 6.51 3.39
CA ALA A 4 -2.14 6.20 3.81
C ALA A 4 -1.20 7.40 3.55
N PRO A 5 -0.11 7.55 4.32
CA PRO A 5 0.86 8.63 4.10
C PRO A 5 1.32 8.68 2.63
N SER A 6 1.51 9.87 2.07
CA SER A 6 2.08 9.96 0.72
C SER A 6 3.60 9.80 0.80
N LEU A 7 4.18 8.86 0.05
CA LEU A 7 5.62 8.86 -0.22
C LEU A 7 5.99 10.18 -0.95
N LYS A 8 6.75 11.06 -0.28
CA LYS A 8 7.26 12.31 -0.86
C LYS A 8 8.75 12.15 -1.20
N GLY A 9 9.16 12.61 -2.38
CA GLY A 9 10.56 12.57 -2.84
C GLY A 9 10.92 11.31 -3.62
N THR A 10 12.21 11.18 -3.97
CA THR A 10 12.76 9.96 -4.59
C THR A 10 12.69 8.85 -3.57
N PRO A 11 11.96 7.75 -3.85
CA PRO A 11 11.85 6.69 -2.87
C PRO A 11 13.24 6.08 -2.62
N SER A 12 13.50 5.77 -1.36
CA SER A 12 14.64 5.03 -0.84
C SER A 12 14.13 3.90 0.05
N LEU A 13 14.97 2.90 0.33
CA LEU A 13 14.57 1.79 1.20
C LEU A 13 14.16 2.29 2.61
N SER A 14 14.91 3.25 3.16
CA SER A 14 14.59 3.85 4.47
C SER A 14 13.26 4.60 4.45
N SER A 15 12.96 5.34 3.37
CA SER A 15 11.68 6.03 3.23
C SER A 15 10.49 5.05 3.12
N LEU A 16 10.69 3.89 2.48
CA LEU A 16 9.66 2.85 2.41
C LEU A 16 9.43 2.19 3.76
N ASN A 17 10.49 1.89 4.49
CA ASN A 17 10.37 1.31 5.84
C ASN A 17 9.65 2.28 6.78
N SER A 18 10.02 3.57 6.75
CA SER A 18 9.35 4.61 7.53
C SER A 18 7.88 4.76 7.13
N TYR A 19 7.57 4.68 5.84
CA TYR A 19 6.20 4.72 5.34
C TYR A 19 5.36 3.54 5.83
N ILE A 20 5.88 2.32 5.76
CA ILE A 20 5.19 1.11 6.24
C ILE A 20 4.93 1.22 7.74
N LYS A 21 5.96 1.52 8.53
CA LYS A 21 5.84 1.69 9.98
C LYS A 21 4.80 2.73 10.36
N LYS A 22 4.84 3.91 9.73
CA LYS A 22 3.86 4.97 9.99
C LYS A 22 2.44 4.58 9.57
N THR A 23 2.30 3.76 8.53
CA THR A 23 1.00 3.22 8.12
C THR A 23 0.44 2.28 9.19
N GLU A 24 1.27 1.40 9.72
CA GLU A 24 0.90 0.53 10.84
C GLU A 24 0.49 1.32 12.08
N GLU A 25 1.31 2.29 12.51
CA GLU A 25 1.02 3.17 13.66
C GLU A 25 -0.37 3.81 13.53
N ILE A 26 -0.65 4.44 12.39
CA ILE A 26 -1.95 5.06 12.11
C ILE A 26 -3.09 4.03 12.19
N ILE A 27 -2.89 2.81 11.66
CA ILE A 27 -3.92 1.78 11.70
C ILE A 27 -4.21 1.36 13.15
N GLN A 28 -3.18 1.11 13.95
CA GLN A 28 -3.36 0.71 15.35
C GLN A 28 -4.02 1.82 16.17
N GLU A 29 -3.63 3.08 15.99
CA GLU A 29 -4.29 4.23 16.62
C GLU A 29 -5.77 4.31 16.25
N GLN A 30 -6.12 4.08 14.99
CA GLN A 30 -7.51 4.14 14.52
C GLN A 30 -8.36 2.98 15.01
N ILE A 31 -7.79 1.77 15.12
CA ILE A 31 -8.45 0.60 15.71
C ILE A 31 -8.71 0.85 17.19
N ALA A 32 -7.71 1.33 17.93
CA ALA A 32 -7.83 1.61 19.35
C ALA A 32 -8.85 2.72 19.65
N ALA A 33 -8.86 3.78 18.84
CA ALA A 33 -9.78 4.92 19.01
C ALA A 33 -11.23 4.60 18.59
N ASN A 34 -11.43 3.62 17.69
CA ASN A 34 -12.74 3.31 17.11
C ASN A 34 -13.08 1.82 17.24
N PRO A 35 -13.62 1.36 18.39
CA PRO A 35 -13.95 -0.06 18.60
C PRO A 35 -15.03 -0.60 17.64
N ARG A 36 -15.78 0.29 16.99
CA ARG A 36 -16.76 -0.05 15.95
C ARG A 36 -16.16 -0.23 14.55
N LEU A 37 -14.87 0.08 14.36
CA LEU A 37 -14.19 -0.13 13.09
C LEU A 37 -14.15 -1.64 12.79
N GLU A 38 -14.58 -2.02 11.59
CA GLU A 38 -14.60 -3.43 11.16
C GLU A 38 -13.61 -3.71 10.04
N PHE A 39 -13.31 -2.69 9.23
CA PHE A 39 -12.46 -2.82 8.05
C PHE A 39 -11.44 -1.70 7.96
N VAL A 40 -10.27 -2.06 7.44
CA VAL A 40 -9.20 -1.13 7.04
C VAL A 40 -8.92 -1.37 5.56
N ILE A 41 -8.93 -0.30 4.78
CA ILE A 41 -8.64 -0.34 3.35
C ILE A 41 -7.40 0.50 3.09
N ILE A 42 -6.37 -0.11 2.53
CA ILE A 42 -5.10 0.53 2.21
C ILE A 42 -4.96 0.61 0.70
N GLN A 43 -4.99 1.84 0.17
CA GLN A 43 -4.65 2.08 -1.22
C GLN A 43 -3.14 2.25 -1.37
N THR A 44 -2.52 1.42 -2.21
CA THR A 44 -1.08 1.43 -2.44
C THR A 44 -0.75 1.09 -3.89
N LYS A 45 0.51 1.28 -4.28
CA LYS A 45 1.05 0.86 -5.58
C LYS A 45 2.49 0.45 -5.40
N ASP A 46 2.96 -0.42 -6.27
CA ASP A 46 4.38 -0.75 -6.31
C ASP A 46 5.19 0.48 -6.74
N VAL A 47 6.42 0.55 -6.24
CA VAL A 47 7.32 1.67 -6.52
C VAL A 47 8.57 1.15 -7.22
N ARG A 48 9.29 2.04 -7.90
CA ARG A 48 10.56 1.70 -8.55
C ARG A 48 11.71 2.34 -7.79
N LEU A 49 12.66 1.53 -7.31
CA LEU A 49 13.90 1.96 -6.70
C LEU A 49 15.06 1.58 -7.60
N LYS A 50 15.86 2.56 -8.05
CA LYS A 50 17.07 2.31 -8.86
C LYS A 50 16.85 1.34 -10.04
N GLY A 51 15.69 1.42 -10.69
CA GLY A 51 15.34 0.55 -11.82
C GLY A 51 14.59 -0.74 -11.46
N TYR A 52 14.60 -1.18 -10.19
CA TYR A 52 13.92 -2.39 -9.72
C TYR A 52 12.53 -2.08 -9.14
N ILE A 53 11.58 -2.99 -9.32
CA ILE A 53 10.26 -2.88 -8.70
C ILE A 53 10.36 -3.34 -7.26
N GLU A 54 9.96 -2.47 -6.34
CA GLU A 54 9.70 -2.82 -4.95
C GLU A 54 8.22 -3.14 -4.79
N PRO A 55 7.86 -4.37 -4.38
CA PRO A 55 6.47 -4.82 -4.27
C PRO A 55 5.85 -4.28 -2.97
N LEU A 56 5.56 -2.99 -2.92
CA LEU A 56 5.09 -2.30 -1.71
C LEU A 56 3.78 -2.89 -1.17
N ALA A 57 2.90 -3.37 -2.05
CA ALA A 57 1.68 -4.06 -1.61
C ALA A 57 1.99 -5.34 -0.82
N LYS A 58 2.94 -6.16 -1.31
CA LYS A 58 3.40 -7.37 -0.61
C LYS A 58 4.09 -7.03 0.70
N ARG A 59 4.94 -6.00 0.72
CA ARG A 59 5.61 -5.56 1.93
C ARG A 59 4.62 -5.08 3.01
N LEU A 60 3.63 -4.28 2.62
CA LEU A 60 2.55 -3.88 3.54
C LEU A 60 1.77 -5.11 4.04
N PHE A 61 1.51 -6.10 3.19
CA PHE A 61 0.86 -7.34 3.62
C PHE A 61 1.69 -8.12 4.65
N ASP A 62 3.00 -8.27 4.43
CA ASP A 62 3.87 -9.02 5.34
C ASP A 62 4.03 -8.33 6.70
N GLU A 63 4.16 -7.00 6.68
CA GLU A 63 4.43 -6.21 7.88
C GLU A 63 3.14 -5.92 8.67
N LEU A 64 2.00 -5.76 7.98
CA LEU A 64 0.70 -5.54 8.63
C LEU A 64 -0.01 -6.86 8.98
N ALA A 65 0.61 -8.01 8.75
CA ALA A 65 0.15 -9.32 9.22
C ALA A 65 0.27 -9.43 10.76
N SER A 66 -0.34 -8.48 11.46
CA SER A 66 -0.50 -8.45 12.91
C SER A 66 -1.68 -9.32 13.34
N ASP A 67 -1.73 -9.66 14.63
CA ASP A 67 -2.84 -10.40 15.24
C ASP A 67 -4.20 -9.72 15.08
N ASN A 68 -4.22 -8.42 14.79
CA ASN A 68 -5.44 -7.61 14.74
C ASN A 68 -6.05 -7.49 13.34
N LEU A 69 -5.38 -7.95 12.28
CA LEU A 69 -5.85 -7.77 10.90
C LEU A 69 -5.91 -9.11 10.14
N TRP A 70 -6.96 -9.28 9.35
CA TRP A 70 -7.13 -10.39 8.42
C TRP A 70 -7.34 -9.85 7.01
N LEU A 71 -6.41 -10.12 6.09
CA LEU A 71 -6.60 -9.80 4.68
C LEU A 71 -7.80 -10.57 4.12
N LYS A 72 -8.79 -9.82 3.64
CA LYS A 72 -10.01 -10.36 3.03
C LYS A 72 -9.96 -10.38 1.51
N GLU A 73 -9.47 -9.30 0.93
CA GLU A 73 -9.52 -9.08 -0.50
C GLU A 73 -8.36 -8.19 -0.95
N ILE A 74 -7.89 -8.42 -2.17
CA ILE A 74 -6.99 -7.53 -2.89
C ILE A 74 -7.73 -7.08 -4.15
N ILE A 75 -8.08 -5.79 -4.22
CA ILE A 75 -8.73 -5.22 -5.39
C ILE A 75 -7.66 -4.55 -6.25
N LEU A 76 -7.55 -4.98 -7.51
CA LEU A 76 -6.64 -4.36 -8.47
C LEU A 76 -7.35 -3.24 -9.22
N LEU A 77 -6.86 -2.01 -9.04
CA LEU A 77 -7.30 -0.84 -9.77
C LEU A 77 -6.40 -0.65 -10.99
N THR A 78 -6.91 -0.98 -12.17
CA THR A 78 -6.23 -0.76 -13.45
C THR A 78 -6.87 0.41 -14.17
N THR A 79 -6.08 1.40 -14.58
CA THR A 79 -6.57 2.39 -15.54
C THR A 79 -6.42 1.83 -16.95
N ASP A 80 -7.50 1.79 -17.74
CA ASP A 80 -7.48 1.36 -19.15
C ASP A 80 -6.82 2.44 -20.03
N ASP A 81 -5.54 2.72 -19.76
CA ASP A 81 -4.73 3.64 -20.54
C ASP A 81 -4.01 2.85 -21.64
N ARG A 82 -4.79 2.27 -22.57
CA ARG A 82 -4.29 1.56 -23.76
C ARG A 82 -3.40 2.44 -24.65
N ARG A 83 -3.36 3.75 -24.39
CA ARG A 83 -2.66 4.76 -25.19
C ARG A 83 -1.21 5.01 -24.77
N THR A 84 -0.73 4.41 -23.68
CA THR A 84 0.65 4.65 -23.23
C THR A 84 1.41 3.36 -22.89
N ARG A 85 1.79 2.58 -23.92
CA ARG A 85 3.06 1.81 -23.89
C ARG A 85 4.26 2.77 -23.91
N LYS A 86 4.23 3.81 -23.08
CA LYS A 86 5.34 4.76 -22.94
C LYS A 86 6.29 4.20 -21.89
N LEU A 87 7.49 3.87 -22.34
CA LEU A 87 8.60 3.63 -21.44
C LEU A 87 8.83 4.90 -20.64
N ARG A 88 8.85 4.79 -19.32
CA ARG A 88 9.33 5.85 -18.44
C ARG A 88 10.73 5.47 -18.03
N ASN A 89 11.72 6.23 -18.50
CA ASN A 89 13.15 5.98 -18.24
C ASN A 89 13.57 4.55 -18.62
N GLY A 90 13.14 4.07 -19.80
CA GLY A 90 13.50 2.72 -20.28
C GLY A 90 12.73 1.56 -19.63
N HIS A 91 11.78 1.82 -18.72
CA HIS A 91 11.00 0.79 -18.05
C HIS A 91 9.50 0.90 -18.33
N LEU A 92 8.80 -0.24 -18.28
CA LEU A 92 7.33 -0.26 -18.28
C LEU A 92 6.78 0.50 -17.07
N LYS A 93 5.76 1.31 -17.35
CA LYS A 93 5.01 2.06 -16.34
C LYS A 93 4.24 1.08 -15.46
N ILE A 94 4.33 1.26 -14.13
CA ILE A 94 3.45 0.59 -13.18
C ILE A 94 2.05 1.22 -13.34
N ALA A 95 1.13 0.49 -13.95
CA ALA A 95 -0.19 1.00 -14.36
C ALA A 95 -1.34 0.58 -13.44
N HIS A 96 -1.07 -0.34 -12.51
CA HIS A 96 -2.04 -0.80 -11.53
C HIS A 96 -1.78 -0.17 -10.15
N GLN A 97 -2.83 -0.12 -9.34
CA GLN A 97 -2.79 0.12 -7.91
C GLN A 97 -3.56 -1.00 -7.21
N TYR A 98 -3.39 -1.11 -5.91
CA TYR A 98 -4.05 -2.10 -5.07
C TYR A 98 -4.88 -1.41 -4.01
N LEU A 99 -6.06 -1.95 -3.71
CA LEU A 99 -6.73 -1.76 -2.42
C LEU A 99 -6.58 -3.06 -1.63
N LEU A 100 -5.79 -3.03 -0.56
CA LEU A 100 -5.70 -4.14 0.39
C LEU A 100 -6.82 -3.96 1.41
N VAL A 101 -7.77 -4.89 1.43
CA VAL A 101 -8.93 -4.86 2.32
C VAL A 101 -8.70 -5.82 3.48
N TYR A 102 -8.59 -5.28 4.68
CA TYR A 102 -8.45 -6.04 5.92
C TYR A 102 -9.73 -5.97 6.74
N LYS A 103 -10.15 -7.11 7.28
CA LYS A 103 -11.10 -7.18 8.40
C LYS A 103 -10.31 -7.12 9.70
N ILE A 104 -10.78 -6.33 10.66
CA ILE A 104 -10.21 -6.28 12.00
C ILE A 104 -10.64 -7.55 12.74
N LYS A 105 -9.67 -8.29 13.29
CA LYS A 105 -9.87 -9.44 14.17
C LYS A 105 -10.25 -8.90 15.56
N ARG A 106 -11.27 -9.48 16.17
CA ARG A 106 -11.74 -9.18 17.53
C ARG A 106 -11.65 -10.44 18.36
#